data_AF-D5BJE2-F1
#
_entry.id   AF-D5BJE2-F1
#
_cell.length_a   1.000
_cell.length_b   1.000
_cell.length_c   1.000
_cell.angle_alpha   90.00
_cell.angle_beta   90.00
_cell.angle_gamma   90.00
#
_symmetry.space_group_name_H-M   'P 1'
#
loop_
_entity.id
_entity.type
_entity.pdbx_description
1 polymer ?
#
loop_
_entity_poly.entity_id
_entity_poly.type
_entity_poly.pdbx_seq_one_letter_code
_entity_poly.pdbx_strand_id
1 'polypeptide(L)' 'MILGLPLSFFALQMILVIASLLLIIFSFSLGMIATILLWNIALYVLLNKLVQNPGLFHFQKVFPQHISNKKLSLCYDEKD' A
#
# COMPACT_ATOMS: atom_id res chain seq x y z
N MET A 1 -5.96 -10.27 3.23
CA MET A 1 -5.29 -9.46 4.28
C MET A 1 -4.73 -10.43 5.30
N ILE A 2 -3.50 -10.23 5.76
CA ILE A 2 -2.84 -11.06 6.76
C ILE A 2 -2.39 -10.12 7.88
N LEU A 3 -2.74 -10.39 9.13
CA LEU A 3 -2.46 -9.54 10.30
C LEU A 3 -2.93 -8.07 10.13
N GLY A 4 -4.05 -7.84 9.44
CA GLY A 4 -4.56 -6.49 9.19
C GLY A 4 -3.85 -5.71 8.07
N LEU A 5 -2.82 -6.29 7.43
CA LEU A 5 -2.11 -5.70 6.30
C LEU A 5 -2.50 -6.37 4.96
N PRO A 6 -2.49 -5.63 3.83
CA PRO A 6 -2.46 -6.17 2.48
C PRO A 6 -1.27 -7.11 2.28
N LEU A 7 -1.39 -8.06 1.34
CA LEU A 7 -0.37 -9.09 1.10
C LEU A 7 1.03 -8.50 0.83
N SER A 8 1.12 -7.43 0.04
CA SER A 8 2.38 -6.76 -0.28
C SER A 8 3.06 -6.14 0.95
N PHE A 9 2.28 -5.46 1.80
CA PHE A 9 2.81 -4.83 3.02
C PHE A 9 3.20 -5.86 4.08
N PHE A 10 2.46 -6.97 4.15
CA PHE A 10 2.85 -8.12 4.98
C PHE A 10 4.19 -8.72 4.53
N ALA A 11 4.38 -8.93 3.22
CA ALA A 11 5.64 -9.45 2.68
C ALA A 11 6.82 -8.50 2.99
N LEU A 12 6.61 -7.19 2.85
CA LEU A 12 7.61 -6.17 3.18
C LEU A 12 8.01 -6.20 4.66
N GLN A 13 7.03 -6.34 5.57
CA GLN A 13 7.29 -6.50 7.01
C GLN A 13 8.12 -7.76 7.29
N MET A 14 7.79 -8.90 6.66
CA MET A 14 8.53 -10.15 6.86
C MET A 14 9.98 -10.07 6.38
N ILE A 15 10.22 -9.43 5.23
CA ILE A 15 11.59 -9.21 4.71
C ILE A 15 12.39 -8.35 5.70
N LEU A 16 11.80 -7.31 6.27
CA LEU A 16 12.48 -6.44 7.22
C LEU A 16 12.76 -7.14 8.55
N VAL A 17 11.86 -8.01 9.03
CA VAL A 17 12.11 -8.87 10.19
C VAL A 17 13.32 -9.77 9.92
N ILE A 18 13.37 -10.45 8.76
CA ILE A 18 14.49 -11.35 8.42
C ILE A 18 15.81 -10.57 8.29
N ALA A 19 15.80 -9.43 7.58
CA ALA A 19 16.96 -8.55 7.45
C ALA A 19 17.47 -8.05 8.81
N SER A 20 16.55 -7.72 9.72
CA SER A 20 16.88 -7.25 11.06
C SER A 20 17.53 -8.34 11.92
N LEU A 21 17.06 -9.59 11.80
CA LEU A 21 17.66 -10.76 12.43
C LEU A 21 19.10 -10.98 11.94
N LEU A 22 19.31 -10.92 10.62
CA LEU A 22 20.64 -10.99 10.01
C LEU A 22 21.58 -9.91 10.56
N LEU A 23 21.09 -8.68 10.72
CA LEU A 23 21.91 -7.57 11.21
C LEU A 23 22.28 -7.74 12.70
N ILE A 24 21.34 -8.21 13.52
CA ILE A 24 21.56 -8.51 14.94
C ILE A 24 22.66 -9.55 15.14
N ILE A 25 22.64 -10.64 14.37
CA ILE A 25 23.63 -11.72 14.52
C ILE A 25 25.04 -11.28 14.09
N PHE A 26 25.18 -10.34 13.15
CA PHE A 26 26.48 -9.88 12.67
C PHE A 26 27.08 -8.74 13.51
N SER A 27 26.27 -7.96 14.24
CA SER A 27 26.77 -6.73 14.84
C SER A 27 27.37 -6.85 16.24
N PHE A 28 26.96 -7.80 17.07
CA PHE A 28 27.42 -7.95 18.47
C PHE A 28 27.32 -6.70 19.39
N SER A 29 26.50 -5.68 19.05
CA SER A 29 26.31 -4.49 19.89
C SER A 29 24.92 -4.42 20.51
N LEU A 30 24.84 -4.29 21.85
CA LEU A 30 23.58 -4.18 22.60
C LEU A 30 22.74 -2.97 22.14
N GLY A 31 23.38 -1.83 21.85
CA GLY A 31 22.67 -0.63 21.39
C GLY A 31 22.03 -0.82 20.02
N MET A 32 22.69 -1.58 19.15
CA MET A 32 22.15 -1.85 17.81
C MET A 32 20.95 -2.80 17.88
N ILE A 33 21.01 -3.83 18.74
CA ILE A 33 19.89 -4.75 18.98
C ILE A 33 18.64 -3.99 19.43
N ALA A 34 18.77 -3.11 20.42
CA ALA A 34 17.66 -2.31 20.93
C ALA A 34 17.05 -1.42 19.84
N THR A 35 17.89 -0.74 19.06
CA THR A 35 17.45 0.14 17.97
C THR A 35 16.69 -0.62 16.89
N ILE A 36 17.18 -1.80 16.50
CA ILE A 36 16.59 -2.63 15.46
C ILE A 36 15.22 -3.21 15.88
N LEU A 37 15.09 -3.60 17.15
CA LEU A 37 13.82 -4.08 17.70
C LEU A 37 12.77 -2.96 17.70
N LEU A 38 13.14 -1.76 18.18
CA LEU A 38 12.26 -0.59 18.14
C LEU A 38 11.87 -0.24 16.70
N TRP A 39 12.81 -0.32 15.76
CA TRP A 39 12.55 -0.06 14.34
C TRP A 39 11.51 -1.01 13.75
N ASN A 40 11.59 -2.32 14.05
CA ASN A 40 10.61 -3.30 13.58
C ASN A 40 9.18 -3.00 14.06
N ILE A 41 9.04 -2.58 15.33
CA ILE A 41 7.75 -2.23 15.92
C ILE A 41 7.21 -0.94 15.29
N ALA A 42 8.05 0.09 15.20
CA ALA A 42 7.68 1.38 14.63
C ALA A 42 7.22 1.24 13.16
N LEU A 43 7.96 0.45 12.39
CA LEU A 43 7.63 0.12 11.01
C LEU A 43 6.27 -0.59 10.92
N TYR A 44 6.01 -1.61 11.72
CA TYR A 44 4.72 -2.32 11.73
C TYR A 44 3.54 -1.37 12.02
N VAL A 45 3.70 -0.50 13.02
CA VAL A 45 2.69 0.51 13.36
C VAL A 45 2.48 1.48 12.20
N LEU A 46 3.55 1.94 11.56
CA LEU A 46 3.49 2.86 10.44
C LEU A 46 2.73 2.24 9.25
N LEU A 47 3.06 1.00 8.87
CA LEU A 47 2.37 0.30 7.78
C LEU A 47 0.89 0.08 8.11
N ASN A 48 0.58 -0.30 9.36
CA ASN A 48 -0.81 -0.49 9.78
C ASN A 48 -1.61 0.83 9.72
N LYS A 49 -1.02 1.95 10.16
CA LYS A 49 -1.65 3.29 10.04
C LYS A 49 -1.87 3.69 8.59
N LEU A 50 -0.97 3.31 7.69
CA LEU A 50 -1.06 3.58 6.27
C LEU A 50 -2.21 2.81 5.60
N VAL A 51 -2.43 1.57 6.03
CA VAL A 51 -3.56 0.73 5.57
C VAL A 51 -4.89 1.23 6.12
N GLN A 52 -4.93 1.65 7.38
CA GLN A 52 -6.13 2.16 8.04
C GLN A 52 -6.60 3.51 7.51
N ASN A 53 -5.70 4.30 6.90
CA ASN A 53 -6.02 5.60 6.30
C ASN A 53 -5.86 5.55 4.77
N PRO A 54 -6.79 4.90 4.03
CA PRO A 54 -6.75 4.83 2.57
C PRO A 54 -6.88 6.21 1.88
N GLY A 55 -7.11 7.29 2.65
CA GLY A 55 -7.05 8.67 2.16
C GLY A 55 -5.63 9.20 1.88
N LEU A 56 -4.59 8.65 2.52
CA LEU A 56 -3.19 9.03 2.23
C LEU A 56 -2.68 8.39 0.93
N PHE A 57 -3.29 7.26 0.55
CA PHE A 57 -3.11 6.55 -0.72
C PHE A 57 -4.32 6.73 -1.65
N HIS A 58 -5.08 7.82 -1.51
CA HIS A 58 -5.89 8.29 -2.63
C HIS A 58 -4.92 8.80 -3.70
N PHE A 59 -4.31 7.86 -4.44
CA PHE A 59 -4.00 8.07 -5.84
C PHE A 59 -5.30 8.53 -6.45
N GLN A 60 -5.42 9.84 -6.56
CA GLN A 60 -6.49 10.56 -7.21
C GLN A 60 -6.89 9.73 -8.42
N LYS A 61 -8.06 9.10 -8.36
CA LYS A 61 -8.60 8.31 -9.45
C LYS A 61 -8.81 9.31 -10.58
N VAL A 62 -7.82 9.47 -11.44
CA VAL A 62 -7.81 10.37 -12.62
C VAL A 62 -8.81 9.93 -13.69
N PHE A 63 -9.73 9.02 -13.37
CA PHE A 63 -10.76 8.57 -14.29
C PHE A 63 -12.16 8.91 -13.79
N PRO A 64 -12.76 10.00 -14.30
CA PRO A 64 -14.19 10.24 -14.14
C PRO A 64 -14.99 9.10 -14.77
N GLN A 65 -16.01 8.64 -14.06
CA GLN A 65 -16.73 7.40 -14.35
C GLN A 65 -17.62 7.41 -15.58
N HIS A 66 -17.79 8.51 -16.32
CA HIS A 66 -18.69 8.50 -17.48
C HIS A 66 -18.49 9.73 -18.38
N ILE A 67 -17.50 9.71 -19.27
CA ILE A 67 -17.71 10.35 -20.58
C ILE A 67 -18.51 9.32 -21.38
N SER A 68 -19.81 9.23 -21.07
CA SER A 68 -20.76 8.52 -21.91
C SER A 68 -20.70 9.18 -23.27
N ASN A 69 -20.23 8.44 -24.27
CA ASN A 69 -20.54 8.76 -25.65
C ASN A 69 -22.07 8.68 -25.78
N LYS A 70 -22.77 9.80 -25.58
CA LYS A 70 -24.14 9.93 -26.07
C LYS A 70 -24.00 9.85 -27.58
N LYS A 71 -24.22 8.65 -28.12
CA LYS A 71 -24.36 8.44 -29.56
C LYS A 71 -25.35 9.47 -30.08
N LEU A 72 -24.83 10.46 -30.81
CA LEU A 72 -25.58 11.25 -31.77
C LEU A 72 -25.91 10.33 -32.96
N SER A 73 -26.71 9.27 -32.74
CA SER A 73 -27.15 8.36 -33.78
C SER A 73 -28.64 8.08 -33.62
N LEU A 74 -29.45 9.07 -33.99
CA LEU A 74 -30.81 8.89 -34.48
C LEU A 74 -30.94 9.94 -35.61
N CYS A 75 -30.23 9.68 -36.71
CA CYS A 75 -30.75 8.92 -37.85
C CYS A 75 -31.68 9.81 -38.66
N TYR A 76 -31.16 10.22 -39.81
CA TYR A 76 -31.93 10.60 -40.98
C TYR A 76 -33.02 9.53 -41.23
N ASP A 77 -34.26 9.96 -41.22
CA ASP A 77 -35.43 9.30 -41.83
C ASP A 77 -36.21 10.48 -42.42
N GLU A 78 -35.81 10.99 -43.59
CA GLU A 78 -36.36 10.62 -44.88
C GLU A 78 -37.88 10.43 -44.83
N LYS A 79 -38.64 11.45 -45.27
CA LYS A 79 -39.54 11.38 -46.43
C LYS A 79 -40.65 12.44 -46.38
N ASP A 80 -40.77 13.13 -47.52
CA ASP A 80 -41.93 13.80 -48.12
C ASP A 80 -42.58 15.01 -47.43
#